data_AF-A0A433QQD8-F1
#
_entry.id   AF-A0A433QQD8-F1
#
_cell.length_a   1.000
_cell.length_b   1.000
_cell.length_c   1.000
_cell.angle_alpha   90.00
_cell.angle_beta   90.00
_cell.angle_gamma   90.00
#
_symmetry.space_group_name_H-M   'P 1'
#
loop_
_entity.id
_entity.type
_entity.pdbx_description
1 polymer ?
#
loop_
_entity_poly.entity_id
_entity_poly.type
_entity_poly.pdbx_seq_one_letter_code
_entity_poly.pdbx_strand_id
1 'polypeptide(L)'
;MELWRILCMYPSCESTADHQLRRTPQIIELAGGAHPLNPSKDQSGAGKSFAIPPSRVLAQPTDILIICPCGLDIPTVERELDVLTTKARDKGEPNWWEVMREECKVAIVDGNQMFNRPGPRLVDALEWLTGLFNDVPEIIPRDFPYKLTGENAKDESAVLAREMKSLLEMFEGADAELAWLLTVDLPPTLANICTELTVSFEGIPFKQSNMHDPNTKPGTLALSSVNNDSLKGYITINGSQIVKGVRFQLCLYLGMTPPINYNIVILSELTIKLPNYNRGNPFKTNLVASKPYPLDQAQHAKNYTLLALKALESYTQPYSKQDAVEATDILLKYVNWARSALTHASVEKLFPYKVCDSSLFTPELPDDLVVEFFISDAFVVCSISALQYHASMPTTSAVAKLLGGPKPVNKVVYPFWARDETTSIVEFLHYSLQLSSSRNSKYKDKYVVIVDEIVIDSKSPTLVDMLAALKSVEDACRQFRTKLSLFL
;
A
#
# COMPACT_ATOMS: atom_id res chain seq x y z
N MET A 1 -21.70 25.55 32.59
CA MET A 1 -22.09 24.19 32.19
C MET A 1 -23.35 23.87 32.95
N GLU A 2 -24.50 23.95 32.28
CA GLU A 2 -25.74 23.38 32.81
C GLU A 2 -25.57 21.86 32.78
N LEU A 3 -25.71 21.20 33.92
CA LEU A 3 -25.63 19.74 34.03
C LEU A 3 -27.05 19.18 33.98
N TRP A 4 -27.32 18.24 33.07
CA TRP A 4 -28.61 17.56 32.94
C TRP A 4 -28.92 16.70 34.16
N ARG A 5 -30.15 16.74 34.70
CA ARG A 5 -30.56 15.93 35.86
C ARG A 5 -31.27 14.67 35.41
N ILE A 6 -30.70 13.51 35.76
CA ILE A 6 -31.03 12.22 35.12
C ILE A 6 -31.37 11.15 36.13
N LEU A 7 -32.55 10.56 36.00
CA LEU A 7 -33.01 9.50 36.86
C LEU A 7 -33.02 8.14 36.14
N CYS A 8 -32.40 7.11 36.73
CA CYS A 8 -32.49 5.72 36.27
C CYS A 8 -33.30 4.86 37.25
N MET A 9 -34.30 4.13 36.74
CA MET A 9 -35.14 3.24 37.55
C MET A 9 -34.84 1.76 37.29
N TYR A 10 -34.76 0.97 38.36
CA TYR A 10 -34.54 -0.49 38.33
C TYR A 10 -35.53 -1.22 39.25
N PRO A 11 -36.11 -2.37 38.85
CA PRO A 11 -36.74 -3.29 39.79
C PRO A 11 -35.66 -3.98 40.64
N SER A 12 -35.91 -4.10 41.94
CA SER A 12 -34.97 -4.64 42.93
C SER A 12 -34.56 -6.08 42.64
N CYS A 13 -33.26 -6.34 42.47
CA CYS A 13 -32.69 -7.69 42.43
C CYS A 13 -31.69 -7.83 43.59
N GLU A 14 -32.04 -8.62 44.60
CA GLU A 14 -31.12 -9.04 45.66
C GLU A 14 -30.20 -10.12 45.10
N SER A 15 -29.03 -9.74 44.60
CA SER A 15 -27.93 -10.69 44.45
C SER A 15 -26.61 -10.09 44.94
N THR A 16 -25.89 -10.96 45.65
CA THR A 16 -24.72 -10.68 46.46
C THR A 16 -23.47 -10.45 45.64
N ALA A 17 -22.68 -9.47 46.07
CA ALA A 17 -21.23 -9.37 45.91
C ALA A 17 -20.69 -9.51 44.47
N ASP A 18 -20.70 -8.41 43.71
CA ASP A 18 -19.59 -8.14 42.81
C ASP A 18 -19.29 -6.64 42.74
N HIS A 19 -18.02 -6.28 42.79
CA HIS A 19 -17.54 -4.89 42.74
C HIS A 19 -17.67 -4.29 41.33
N GLN A 20 -18.22 -5.02 40.35
CA GLN A 20 -18.14 -4.70 38.92
C GLN A 20 -19.36 -3.98 38.29
N LEU A 21 -20.45 -3.75 39.04
CA LEU A 21 -21.72 -3.21 38.51
C LEU A 21 -22.03 -1.74 38.86
N ARG A 22 -21.06 -0.96 39.36
CA ARG A 22 -21.33 0.39 39.92
C ARG A 22 -21.05 1.55 38.94
N ARG A 23 -21.45 1.42 37.67
CA ARG A 23 -21.03 2.35 36.60
C ARG A 23 -22.11 3.23 35.97
N THR A 24 -23.41 2.98 36.16
CA THR A 24 -24.47 3.78 35.49
C THR A 24 -24.45 5.27 35.88
N PRO A 25 -24.38 5.65 37.17
CA PRO A 25 -24.27 7.08 37.49
C PRO A 25 -22.94 7.69 37.06
N GLN A 26 -21.85 6.92 37.05
CA GLN A 26 -20.54 7.39 36.54
C GLN A 26 -20.57 7.68 35.05
N ILE A 27 -21.19 6.83 34.23
CA ILE A 27 -21.24 7.05 32.78
C ILE A 27 -22.18 8.20 32.42
N ILE A 28 -23.23 8.42 33.22
CA ILE A 28 -24.07 9.62 33.15
C ILE A 28 -23.24 10.88 33.42
N GLU A 29 -22.40 10.87 34.46
CA GLU A 29 -21.51 12.00 34.77
C GLU A 29 -20.46 12.23 33.67
N LEU A 30 -19.87 11.16 33.12
CA LEU A 30 -18.93 11.25 32.00
C LEU A 30 -19.57 11.84 30.73
N ALA A 31 -20.85 11.57 30.49
CA ALA A 31 -21.60 12.16 29.38
C ALA A 31 -22.03 13.62 29.64
N GLY A 32 -21.75 14.18 30.83
CA GLY A 32 -22.10 15.55 31.20
C GLY A 32 -23.44 15.70 31.92
N GLY A 33 -24.03 14.60 32.41
CA GLY A 33 -25.23 14.59 33.24
C GLY A 33 -24.93 14.53 34.74
N ALA A 34 -25.98 14.56 35.55
CA ALA A 34 -25.93 14.47 37.00
C ALA A 34 -27.10 13.60 37.49
N HIS A 35 -26.84 12.60 38.32
CA HIS A 35 -27.89 11.73 38.86
C HIS A 35 -28.39 12.24 40.23
N PRO A 36 -29.61 12.82 40.36
CA PRO A 36 -30.03 13.58 41.54
C PRO A 36 -30.21 12.73 42.80
N LEU A 37 -30.54 11.45 42.64
CA LEU A 37 -30.83 10.54 43.77
C LEU A 37 -29.65 9.65 44.21
N ASN A 38 -28.64 9.46 43.37
CA ASN A 38 -27.52 8.54 43.63
C ASN A 38 -26.23 9.06 42.96
N PRO A 39 -25.75 10.25 43.35
CA PRO A 39 -24.53 10.82 42.77
C PRO A 39 -23.33 9.89 42.99
N SER A 40 -22.39 9.89 42.05
CA SER A 40 -21.15 9.12 42.19
C SER A 40 -20.35 9.61 43.38
N LYS A 41 -19.78 8.68 44.16
CA LYS A 41 -18.79 8.99 45.18
C LYS A 41 -17.42 8.73 44.55
N ASP A 42 -16.64 9.80 44.37
CA ASP A 42 -15.23 9.76 43.96
C ASP A 42 -14.87 8.71 42.86
N GLN A 43 -13.66 8.15 42.90
CA GLN A 43 -13.19 7.12 41.96
C GLN A 43 -13.80 5.73 42.25
N SER A 44 -14.57 5.56 43.33
CA SER A 44 -15.16 4.28 43.76
C SER A 44 -16.56 4.02 43.21
N GLY A 45 -17.20 5.02 42.59
CA GLY A 45 -18.50 4.92 41.93
C GLY A 45 -19.70 5.18 42.84
N ALA A 46 -20.91 4.96 42.31
CA ALA A 46 -22.14 5.25 43.04
C ALA A 46 -22.48 4.19 44.09
N GLY A 47 -23.39 4.55 45.02
CA GLY A 47 -23.94 3.62 46.00
C GLY A 47 -24.79 2.51 45.36
N LYS A 48 -25.10 1.45 46.16
CA LYS A 48 -26.01 0.38 45.73
C LYS A 48 -27.36 0.95 45.29
N SER A 49 -27.98 0.35 44.28
CA SER A 49 -29.37 0.65 43.92
C SER A 49 -30.29 0.44 45.12
N PHE A 50 -31.27 1.33 45.29
CA PHE A 50 -32.21 1.31 46.40
C PHE A 50 -33.61 1.67 45.91
N ALA A 51 -34.63 1.14 46.57
CA ALA A 51 -36.02 1.46 46.25
C ALA A 51 -36.37 2.89 46.66
N ILE A 52 -37.14 3.58 45.82
CA ILE A 52 -37.53 4.98 46.00
C ILE A 52 -39.05 5.09 45.84
N PRO A 53 -39.76 5.74 46.79
CA PRO A 53 -41.20 5.95 46.64
C PRO A 53 -41.52 6.99 45.55
N PRO A 54 -42.67 6.89 44.87
CA PRO A 54 -43.09 7.81 43.81
C PRO A 54 -43.00 9.30 44.19
N SER A 55 -43.34 9.65 45.44
CA SER A 55 -43.27 11.02 45.94
C SER A 55 -41.85 11.60 45.94
N ARG A 56 -40.82 10.76 46.13
CA ARG A 56 -39.43 11.20 46.12
C ARG A 56 -38.88 11.35 44.70
N VAL A 57 -39.42 10.60 43.73
CA VAL A 57 -39.14 10.80 42.29
C VAL A 57 -39.67 12.16 41.85
N LEU A 58 -40.94 12.44 42.15
CA LEU A 58 -41.61 13.70 41.83
C LEU A 58 -40.95 14.94 42.49
N ALA A 59 -40.30 14.75 43.64
CA ALA A 59 -39.61 15.83 44.32
C ALA A 59 -38.25 16.22 43.69
N GLN A 60 -37.76 15.46 42.70
CA GLN A 60 -36.50 15.77 42.01
C GLN A 60 -36.75 16.50 40.70
N PRO A 61 -36.11 17.66 40.46
CA PRO A 61 -36.10 18.25 39.14
C PRO A 61 -35.34 17.31 38.19
N THR A 62 -36.02 16.82 37.15
CA THR A 62 -35.49 15.82 36.22
C THR A 62 -35.67 16.35 34.80
N ASP A 63 -34.59 16.45 34.05
CA ASP A 63 -34.63 16.92 32.66
C ASP A 63 -34.80 15.74 31.69
N ILE A 64 -34.19 14.60 32.03
CA ILE A 64 -34.23 13.36 31.26
C ILE A 64 -34.46 12.16 32.19
N LEU A 65 -35.49 11.36 31.91
CA LEU A 65 -35.77 10.09 32.60
C LEU A 65 -35.36 8.92 31.71
N ILE A 66 -34.48 8.05 32.21
CA ILE A 66 -34.04 6.84 31.49
C ILE A 66 -34.56 5.60 32.20
N ILE A 67 -35.39 4.83 31.51
CA ILE A 67 -35.95 3.56 32.00
C ILE A 67 -35.18 2.41 31.36
N CYS A 68 -34.34 1.74 32.15
CA CYS A 68 -33.50 0.64 31.69
C CYS A 68 -33.41 -0.50 32.72
N PRO A 69 -34.52 -1.19 33.00
CA PRO A 69 -34.54 -2.31 33.93
C PRO A 69 -33.68 -3.47 33.40
N CYS A 70 -32.82 -4.02 34.26
CA CYS A 70 -31.89 -5.08 33.88
C CYS A 70 -32.61 -6.32 33.35
N GLY A 71 -32.16 -6.84 32.21
CA GLY A 71 -32.67 -8.10 31.65
C GLY A 71 -34.01 -8.01 30.92
N LEU A 72 -34.59 -6.81 30.75
CA LEU A 72 -35.85 -6.63 30.03
C LEU A 72 -35.60 -5.94 28.68
N ASP A 73 -36.28 -6.43 27.64
CA ASP A 73 -36.39 -5.77 26.35
C ASP A 73 -37.46 -4.66 26.39
N ILE A 74 -37.42 -3.72 25.44
CA ILE A 74 -38.32 -2.55 25.40
C ILE A 74 -39.81 -2.96 25.49
N PRO A 75 -40.32 -3.93 24.71
CA PRO A 75 -41.73 -4.32 24.79
C PRO A 75 -42.13 -4.86 26.18
N THR A 76 -41.21 -5.53 26.87
CA THR A 76 -41.46 -6.00 28.23
C THR A 76 -41.44 -4.86 29.23
N VAL A 77 -40.54 -3.88 29.08
CA VAL A 77 -40.54 -2.67 29.92
C VAL A 77 -41.87 -1.94 29.83
N GLU A 78 -42.41 -1.74 28.63
CA GLU A 78 -43.68 -1.04 28.43
C GLU A 78 -44.84 -1.76 29.12
N ARG A 79 -44.89 -3.09 29.02
CA ARG A 79 -45.90 -3.92 29.69
C ARG A 79 -45.78 -3.84 31.21
N GLU A 80 -44.58 -3.95 31.76
CA GLU A 80 -44.35 -3.86 33.21
C GLU A 80 -44.68 -2.47 33.75
N LEU A 81 -44.42 -1.43 32.96
CA LEU A 81 -44.73 -0.06 33.33
C LEU A 81 -46.24 0.19 33.40
N ASP A 82 -47.03 -0.35 32.47
CA ASP A 82 -48.49 -0.34 32.52
C ASP A 82 -49.03 -1.04 33.78
N VAL A 83 -48.47 -2.21 34.11
CA VAL A 83 -48.81 -2.95 35.34
C VAL A 83 -48.45 -2.16 36.60
N LEU A 84 -47.26 -1.56 36.66
CA LEU A 84 -46.77 -0.78 37.81
C LEU A 84 -47.64 0.46 38.04
N THR A 85 -47.97 1.18 36.98
CA THR A 85 -48.77 2.41 37.04
C THR A 85 -50.23 2.13 37.39
N THR A 86 -50.80 1.04 36.87
CA THR A 86 -52.13 0.57 37.26
C THR A 86 -52.17 0.21 38.75
N LYS A 87 -51.20 -0.58 39.24
CA LYS A 87 -51.11 -0.94 40.67
C LYS A 87 -50.91 0.27 41.58
N ALA A 88 -50.11 1.25 41.16
CA ALA A 88 -49.90 2.49 41.92
C ALA A 88 -51.21 3.29 42.01
N ARG A 89 -51.96 3.40 40.91
CA ARG A 89 -53.28 4.05 40.87
C ARG A 89 -54.27 3.37 41.80
N ASP A 90 -54.34 2.04 41.78
CA ASP A 90 -55.26 1.27 42.63
C ASP A 90 -54.95 1.42 44.13
N LYS A 91 -53.70 1.74 44.48
CA LYS A 91 -53.25 2.03 45.86
C LYS A 91 -53.40 3.50 46.26
N GLY A 92 -53.87 4.37 45.36
CA GLY A 92 -53.96 5.81 45.60
C GLY A 92 -52.60 6.51 45.67
N GLU A 93 -51.55 5.94 45.07
CA GLU A 93 -50.24 6.58 44.99
C GLU A 93 -50.25 7.73 43.96
N PRO A 94 -49.36 8.74 44.09
CA PRO A 94 -49.24 9.81 43.11
C PRO A 94 -48.98 9.28 41.69
N ASN A 95 -49.60 9.92 40.68
CA ASN A 95 -49.44 9.54 39.27
C ASN A 95 -48.09 9.99 38.70
N TRP A 96 -47.02 9.43 39.24
CA TRP A 96 -45.65 9.81 38.91
C TRP A 96 -45.32 9.62 37.43
N TRP A 97 -45.93 8.62 36.78
CA TRP A 97 -45.62 8.29 35.39
C TRP A 97 -46.20 9.30 34.39
N GLU A 98 -47.43 9.76 34.58
CA GLU A 98 -47.99 10.82 33.74
C GLU A 98 -47.23 12.13 33.91
N VAL A 99 -46.95 12.52 35.15
CA VAL A 99 -46.19 13.76 35.44
C VAL A 99 -44.80 13.71 34.78
N MET A 100 -44.04 12.62 34.95
CA MET A 100 -42.71 12.54 34.35
C MET A 100 -42.73 12.52 32.82
N ARG A 101 -43.77 11.92 32.20
CA ARG A 101 -43.92 11.95 30.74
C ARG A 101 -44.20 13.35 30.18
N GLU A 102 -44.81 14.21 30.98
CA GLU A 102 -45.13 15.59 30.58
C GLU A 102 -43.99 16.56 30.91
N GLU A 103 -43.29 16.36 32.02
CA GLU A 103 -42.29 17.32 32.52
C GLU A 103 -40.86 17.10 32.02
N CYS A 104 -40.51 15.92 31.48
CA CYS A 104 -39.14 15.62 31.07
C CYS A 104 -39.04 14.74 29.81
N LYS A 105 -37.84 14.71 29.18
CA LYS A 105 -37.57 13.78 28.07
C LYS A 105 -37.47 12.35 28.63
N VAL A 106 -38.32 11.44 28.18
CA VAL A 106 -38.30 10.05 28.67
C VAL A 106 -37.77 9.10 27.59
N ALA A 107 -36.73 8.34 27.93
CA ALA A 107 -36.13 7.30 27.09
C ALA A 107 -36.27 5.93 27.74
N ILE A 108 -36.82 4.96 27.00
CA ILE A 108 -36.85 3.55 27.37
C ILE A 108 -35.72 2.84 26.63
N VAL A 109 -34.88 2.10 27.35
CA VAL A 109 -33.69 1.42 26.79
C VAL A 109 -33.75 -0.08 27.10
N ASP A 110 -33.34 -0.91 26.14
CA ASP A 110 -33.18 -2.35 26.34
C ASP A 110 -32.08 -2.65 27.37
N GLY A 111 -32.50 -3.02 28.59
CA GLY A 111 -31.61 -3.35 29.69
C GLY A 111 -31.09 -4.78 29.68
N ASN A 112 -31.53 -5.63 28.75
CA ASN A 112 -30.89 -6.92 28.47
C ASN A 112 -29.56 -6.72 27.73
N GLN A 113 -29.51 -5.69 26.89
CA GLN A 113 -28.35 -5.39 26.05
C GLN A 113 -27.40 -4.36 26.64
N MET A 114 -27.94 -3.29 27.23
CA MET A 114 -27.18 -2.09 27.60
C MET A 114 -27.01 -1.92 29.12
N PHE A 115 -26.02 -1.10 29.51
CA PHE A 115 -25.67 -0.69 30.89
C PHE A 115 -25.23 -1.78 31.88
N ASN A 116 -25.42 -3.07 31.58
CA ASN A 116 -25.19 -4.18 32.53
C ASN A 116 -23.99 -5.08 32.20
N ARG A 117 -23.24 -4.83 31.12
CA ARG A 117 -22.13 -5.69 30.66
C ARG A 117 -20.83 -4.90 30.50
N PRO A 118 -19.71 -5.30 31.14
CA PRO A 118 -18.39 -4.73 30.83
C PRO A 118 -17.99 -5.03 29.38
N GLY A 119 -17.72 -4.01 28.57
CA GLY A 119 -17.25 -4.20 27.19
C GLY A 119 -17.59 -3.02 26.25
N PRO A 120 -17.49 -3.22 24.92
CA PRO A 120 -17.76 -2.20 23.90
C PRO A 120 -19.12 -1.51 24.07
N ARG A 121 -20.14 -2.25 24.53
CA ARG A 121 -21.49 -1.73 24.80
C ARG A 121 -21.54 -0.61 25.85
N LEU A 122 -20.53 -0.51 26.71
CA LEU A 122 -20.45 0.60 27.65
C LEU A 122 -20.02 1.89 26.92
N VAL A 123 -19.18 1.77 25.88
CA VAL A 123 -18.84 2.90 25.00
C VAL A 123 -20.08 3.32 24.21
N ASP A 124 -20.80 2.36 23.60
CA ASP A 124 -22.05 2.64 22.89
C ASP A 124 -23.07 3.37 23.80
N ALA A 125 -23.17 2.95 25.06
CA ALA A 125 -24.03 3.60 26.05
C ALA A 125 -23.56 5.01 26.41
N LEU A 126 -22.25 5.26 26.47
CA LEU A 126 -21.70 6.60 26.69
C LEU A 126 -22.01 7.51 25.50
N GLU A 127 -21.75 7.04 24.27
CA GLU A 127 -22.01 7.77 23.03
C GLU A 127 -23.49 8.12 22.89
N TRP A 128 -24.38 7.17 23.18
CA TRP A 128 -25.82 7.42 23.21
C TRP A 128 -26.22 8.46 24.26
N LEU A 129 -25.70 8.38 25.49
CA LEU A 129 -25.97 9.37 26.53
C LEU A 129 -25.47 10.77 26.10
N THR A 130 -24.26 10.87 25.56
CA THR A 130 -23.71 12.14 25.08
C THR A 130 -24.55 12.73 23.95
N GLY A 131 -25.01 11.91 23.00
CA GLY A 131 -25.89 12.35 21.92
C GLY A 131 -27.24 12.82 22.43
N LEU A 132 -27.85 12.08 23.35
CA LEU A 132 -29.13 12.42 23.97
C LEU A 132 -29.06 13.71 24.79
N PHE A 133 -27.98 13.93 25.54
CA PHE A 133 -27.86 15.10 26.43
C PHE A 133 -27.58 16.37 25.64
N ASN A 134 -26.76 16.28 24.60
CA ASN A 134 -26.30 17.46 23.87
C ASN A 134 -27.09 17.74 22.59
N ASP A 135 -28.13 16.94 22.30
CA ASP A 135 -28.94 17.05 21.09
C ASP A 135 -28.08 16.88 19.81
N VAL A 136 -27.14 15.93 19.87
CA VAL A 136 -26.20 15.58 18.78
C VAL A 136 -26.51 14.14 18.32
N PRO A 137 -27.52 13.93 17.47
CA PRO A 137 -27.93 12.60 17.05
C PRO A 137 -26.85 11.85 16.26
N GLU A 138 -25.89 12.55 15.65
CA GLU A 138 -24.85 11.95 14.79
C GLU A 138 -23.88 11.04 15.55
N ILE A 139 -23.75 11.23 16.87
CA ILE A 139 -22.90 10.40 17.72
C ILE A 139 -23.67 9.23 18.35
N ILE A 140 -24.99 9.16 18.20
CA ILE A 140 -25.78 8.04 18.70
C ILE A 140 -25.48 6.80 17.82
N PRO A 141 -25.06 5.66 18.41
CA PRO A 141 -24.86 4.44 17.65
C PRO A 141 -26.13 4.01 16.92
N ARG A 142 -26.03 3.68 15.63
CA ARG A 142 -27.18 3.40 14.74
C ARG A 142 -28.11 2.31 15.27
N ASP A 143 -27.56 1.29 15.90
CA ASP A 143 -28.30 0.14 16.43
C ASP A 143 -28.51 0.21 17.95
N PHE A 144 -28.39 1.41 18.55
CA PHE A 144 -28.63 1.56 19.98
C PHE A 144 -30.13 1.32 20.30
N PRO A 145 -30.47 0.33 21.15
CA PRO A 145 -31.85 -0.08 21.35
C PRO A 145 -32.56 0.83 22.38
N TYR A 146 -33.10 1.96 21.91
CA TYR A 146 -33.89 2.89 22.73
C TYR A 146 -35.19 3.34 22.05
N LYS A 147 -36.10 3.93 22.85
CA LYS A 147 -37.38 4.52 22.41
C LYS A 147 -37.70 5.75 23.24
N LEU A 148 -37.98 6.90 22.61
CA LEU A 148 -38.48 8.10 23.29
C LEU A 148 -40.01 8.07 23.46
N THR A 149 -40.54 8.70 24.50
CA THR A 149 -42.00 8.83 24.73
C THR A 149 -42.43 10.31 24.76
N GLY A 150 -43.55 10.68 24.11
CA GLY A 150 -44.15 12.04 24.14
C GLY A 150 -44.39 12.68 22.76
N GLU A 151 -44.85 13.96 22.73
CA GLU A 151 -45.06 14.75 21.49
C GLU A 151 -43.78 14.94 20.66
N ASN A 152 -42.60 14.77 21.27
CA ASN A 152 -41.31 14.71 20.57
C ASN A 152 -41.18 13.52 19.59
N ALA A 153 -42.03 12.49 19.69
CA ALA A 153 -42.05 11.38 18.73
C ALA A 153 -42.55 11.80 17.33
N LYS A 154 -43.30 12.91 17.22
CA LYS A 154 -43.76 13.45 15.92
C LYS A 154 -42.67 14.28 15.22
N ASP A 155 -41.87 15.03 15.99
CA ASP A 155 -40.70 15.73 15.45
C ASP A 155 -39.59 14.74 15.12
N GLU A 156 -39.32 13.73 15.94
CA GLU A 156 -38.37 12.65 15.59
C GLU A 156 -38.83 11.87 14.37
N SER A 157 -40.10 11.47 14.24
CA SER A 157 -40.56 10.73 13.06
C SER A 157 -40.49 11.57 11.78
N ALA A 158 -40.69 12.88 11.87
CA ALA A 158 -40.57 13.80 10.74
C ALA A 158 -39.10 14.13 10.41
N VAL A 159 -38.24 14.26 11.43
CA VAL A 159 -36.80 14.44 11.29
C VAL A 159 -36.15 13.15 10.77
N LEU A 160 -36.40 11.99 11.38
CA LEU A 160 -36.02 10.66 10.87
C LEU A 160 -36.58 10.42 9.48
N ALA A 161 -37.82 10.78 9.16
CA ALA A 161 -38.33 10.61 7.79
C ALA A 161 -37.62 11.55 6.80
N ARG A 162 -37.23 12.75 7.21
CA ARG A 162 -36.52 13.73 6.38
C ARG A 162 -35.03 13.39 6.24
N GLU A 163 -34.40 12.88 7.29
CA GLU A 163 -33.04 12.33 7.31
C GLU A 163 -32.99 11.01 6.56
N MET A 164 -33.98 10.12 6.72
CA MET A 164 -34.07 8.87 5.98
C MET A 164 -34.38 9.12 4.52
N LYS A 165 -35.16 10.16 4.19
CA LYS A 165 -35.32 10.65 2.81
C LYS A 165 -34.03 11.26 2.28
N SER A 166 -33.32 12.07 3.05
CA SER A 166 -32.01 12.63 2.67
C SER A 166 -30.96 11.53 2.49
N LEU A 167 -30.97 10.51 3.34
CA LEU A 167 -30.13 9.33 3.26
C LEU A 167 -30.51 8.51 2.03
N LEU A 168 -31.80 8.26 1.77
CA LEU A 168 -32.26 7.58 0.57
C LEU A 168 -31.87 8.34 -0.70
N GLU A 169 -32.01 9.67 -0.74
CA GLU A 169 -31.57 10.50 -1.87
C GLU A 169 -30.03 10.50 -2.02
N MET A 170 -29.28 10.46 -0.91
CA MET A 170 -27.82 10.28 -0.92
C MET A 170 -27.41 8.88 -1.35
N PHE A 171 -28.13 7.83 -0.95
CA PHE A 171 -27.89 6.44 -1.36
C PHE A 171 -28.26 6.25 -2.83
N GLU A 172 -29.38 6.80 -3.31
CA GLU A 172 -29.75 6.81 -4.73
C GLU A 172 -28.71 7.59 -5.55
N GLY A 173 -28.20 8.71 -5.02
CA GLY A 173 -27.08 9.44 -5.61
C GLY A 173 -25.78 8.63 -5.63
N ALA A 174 -25.44 7.96 -4.53
CA ALA A 174 -24.24 7.14 -4.42
C ALA A 174 -24.32 5.88 -5.30
N ASP A 175 -25.49 5.25 -5.41
CA ASP A 175 -25.74 4.11 -6.30
C ASP A 175 -25.72 4.53 -7.76
N ALA A 176 -26.25 5.72 -8.09
CA ALA A 176 -26.14 6.30 -9.43
C ALA A 176 -24.68 6.68 -9.78
N GLU A 177 -23.93 7.22 -8.83
CA GLU A 177 -22.50 7.53 -8.99
C GLU A 177 -21.65 6.26 -9.12
N LEU A 178 -21.92 5.22 -8.32
CA LEU A 178 -21.26 3.92 -8.43
C LEU A 178 -21.59 3.28 -9.78
N ALA A 179 -22.86 3.32 -10.21
CA ALA A 179 -23.27 2.82 -11.52
C ALA A 179 -22.56 3.58 -12.65
N TRP A 180 -22.46 4.91 -12.55
CA TRP A 180 -21.70 5.73 -13.50
C TRP A 180 -20.21 5.37 -13.49
N LEU A 181 -19.61 5.19 -12.31
CA LEU A 181 -18.20 4.81 -12.17
C LEU A 181 -17.93 3.46 -12.87
N LEU A 182 -18.80 2.47 -12.67
CA LEU A 182 -18.64 1.12 -13.23
C LEU A 182 -18.94 1.05 -14.73
N THR A 183 -19.87 1.86 -15.23
CA THR A 183 -20.33 1.79 -16.63
C THR A 183 -19.72 2.84 -17.55
N VAL A 184 -19.24 3.96 -17.01
CA VAL A 184 -18.73 5.12 -17.77
C VAL A 184 -17.25 5.38 -17.51
N ASP A 185 -16.79 5.39 -16.25
CA ASP A 185 -15.39 5.74 -15.91
C ASP A 185 -14.43 4.55 -16.00
N LEU A 186 -14.85 3.38 -15.49
CA LEU A 186 -14.04 2.18 -15.43
C LEU A 186 -13.66 1.63 -16.81
N PRO A 187 -14.60 1.45 -17.77
CA PRO A 187 -14.26 0.85 -19.06
C PRO A 187 -13.16 1.60 -19.84
N PRO A 188 -13.22 2.94 -20.03
CA PRO A 188 -12.14 3.66 -20.70
C PRO A 188 -10.85 3.66 -19.89
N THR A 189 -10.91 3.65 -18.56
CA THR A 189 -9.72 3.54 -17.70
C THR A 189 -9.00 2.20 -17.93
N LEU A 190 -9.72 1.09 -17.93
CA LEU A 190 -9.16 -0.24 -18.23
C LEU A 190 -8.63 -0.32 -19.66
N ALA A 191 -9.35 0.25 -20.64
CA ALA A 191 -8.89 0.27 -22.03
C ALA A 191 -7.59 1.08 -22.22
N ASN A 192 -7.46 2.21 -21.51
CA ASN A 192 -6.24 3.01 -21.49
C ASN A 192 -5.09 2.24 -20.86
N ILE A 193 -5.32 1.56 -19.72
CA ILE A 193 -4.33 0.69 -19.07
C ILE A 193 -3.87 -0.41 -20.03
N CYS A 194 -4.80 -1.12 -20.67
CA CYS A 194 -4.47 -2.14 -21.67
C CYS A 194 -3.60 -1.56 -22.79
N THR A 195 -4.01 -0.42 -23.34
CA THR A 195 -3.27 0.24 -24.43
C THR A 195 -1.86 0.63 -23.98
N GLU A 196 -1.72 1.24 -22.80
CA GLU A 196 -0.44 1.70 -22.27
C GLU A 196 0.52 0.54 -21.97
N LEU A 197 0.03 -0.54 -21.36
CA LEU A 197 0.80 -1.75 -21.10
C LEU A 197 1.20 -2.46 -22.41
N THR A 198 0.28 -2.59 -23.36
CA THR A 198 0.55 -3.20 -24.67
C THR A 198 1.57 -2.39 -25.46
N VAL A 199 1.42 -1.07 -25.54
CA VAL A 199 2.36 -0.20 -26.25
C VAL A 199 3.76 -0.26 -25.63
N SER A 200 3.84 -0.31 -24.30
CA SER A 200 5.11 -0.35 -23.57
C SER A 200 5.83 -1.70 -23.65
N PHE A 201 5.12 -2.82 -23.89
CA PHE A 201 5.69 -4.18 -23.76
C PHE A 201 5.50 -5.13 -24.98
N GLU A 202 4.62 -4.84 -25.95
CA GLU A 202 4.37 -5.71 -27.12
C GLU A 202 4.92 -5.22 -28.47
N GLY A 203 5.24 -3.94 -28.67
CA GLY A 203 5.28 -3.46 -30.06
C GLY A 203 6.06 -2.20 -30.42
N ILE A 204 7.11 -1.82 -29.69
CA ILE A 204 8.00 -0.74 -30.15
C ILE A 204 9.43 -1.26 -30.26
N PRO A 205 10.03 -1.36 -31.47
CA PRO A 205 11.49 -1.29 -31.58
C PRO A 205 11.89 0.07 -31.01
N PHE A 206 12.39 0.10 -29.76
CA PHE A 206 12.98 1.24 -29.03
C PHE A 206 12.86 2.58 -29.78
N LYS A 207 11.73 3.30 -29.70
CA LYS A 207 11.57 4.56 -30.45
C LYS A 207 12.39 5.69 -29.79
N GLN A 208 12.88 6.59 -30.63
CA GLN A 208 13.73 7.74 -30.29
C GLN A 208 13.14 8.61 -29.17
N SER A 209 13.96 8.95 -28.18
CA SER A 209 13.86 10.24 -27.50
C SER A 209 14.64 11.28 -28.32
N ASN A 210 14.01 12.42 -28.63
CA ASN A 210 14.64 13.57 -29.30
C ASN A 210 15.81 14.12 -28.48
N MET A 211 17.03 13.61 -28.69
CA MET A 211 18.25 14.19 -28.15
C MET A 211 19.41 14.00 -29.13
N HIS A 212 20.16 15.08 -29.35
CA HIS A 212 21.09 15.34 -30.45
C HIS A 212 22.30 14.38 -30.58
N ASP A 213 22.14 13.22 -31.23
CA ASP A 213 23.25 12.58 -31.95
C ASP A 213 22.74 11.72 -33.13
N PRO A 214 22.95 12.12 -34.40
CA PRO A 214 22.53 11.36 -35.58
C PRO A 214 23.25 10.00 -35.76
N ASN A 215 24.24 9.66 -34.92
CA ASN A 215 24.98 8.39 -34.99
C ASN A 215 24.52 7.30 -34.01
N THR A 216 23.60 7.59 -33.07
CA THR A 216 23.21 6.61 -32.03
C THR A 216 21.89 5.91 -32.37
N LYS A 217 21.97 4.59 -32.58
CA LYS A 217 20.84 3.71 -32.94
C LYS A 217 19.80 3.57 -31.82
N PRO A 218 18.52 3.28 -32.13
CA PRO A 218 17.52 2.90 -31.14
C PRO A 218 17.98 1.66 -30.34
N GLY A 219 17.98 1.76 -29.00
CA GLY A 219 18.31 0.66 -28.08
C GLY A 219 19.80 0.38 -27.87
N THR A 220 20.72 1.13 -28.50
CA THR A 220 22.17 0.98 -28.26
C THR A 220 22.62 1.90 -27.14
N LEU A 221 23.24 1.33 -26.10
CA LEU A 221 23.77 2.02 -24.94
C LEU A 221 25.30 1.97 -24.94
N ALA A 222 25.94 3.11 -24.69
CA ALA A 222 27.38 3.19 -24.50
C ALA A 222 27.74 2.76 -23.07
N LEU A 223 28.61 1.76 -22.95
CA LEU A 223 29.21 1.30 -21.70
C LEU A 223 30.57 1.97 -21.53
N SER A 224 30.56 3.28 -21.33
CA SER A 224 31.77 4.07 -21.10
C SER A 224 31.46 5.30 -20.28
N SER A 225 32.36 5.66 -19.37
CA SER A 225 32.30 6.94 -18.65
C SER A 225 33.32 7.90 -19.22
N VAL A 226 32.96 9.18 -19.34
CA VAL A 226 33.87 10.26 -19.81
C VAL A 226 35.16 10.32 -18.99
N ASN A 227 35.09 9.87 -17.72
CA ASN A 227 36.19 9.91 -16.77
C ASN A 227 36.87 8.54 -16.54
N ASN A 228 36.46 7.49 -17.27
CA ASN A 228 36.99 6.13 -17.06
C ASN A 228 37.20 5.37 -18.38
N ASP A 229 38.47 5.15 -18.74
CA ASP A 229 38.89 4.40 -19.93
C ASP A 229 39.04 2.88 -19.66
N SER A 230 38.64 2.40 -18.48
CA SER A 230 38.81 0.99 -18.08
C SER A 230 37.82 0.05 -18.79
N LEU A 231 36.66 0.57 -19.19
CA LEU A 231 35.69 -0.15 -20.01
C LEU A 231 35.18 0.78 -21.12
N LYS A 232 35.28 0.30 -22.36
CA LYS A 232 34.72 0.95 -23.54
C LYS A 232 33.96 -0.09 -24.35
N GLY A 233 32.72 0.23 -24.69
CA GLY A 233 31.94 -0.61 -25.59
C GLY A 233 30.53 -0.12 -25.76
N TYR A 234 29.77 -0.85 -26.58
CA TYR A 234 28.36 -0.61 -26.82
C TYR A 234 27.60 -1.92 -26.63
N ILE A 235 26.39 -1.83 -26.08
CA ILE A 235 25.44 -2.94 -26.05
C ILE A 235 24.16 -2.51 -26.74
N THR A 236 23.48 -3.45 -27.39
CA THR A 236 22.17 -3.19 -27.98
C THR A 236 21.14 -4.06 -27.28
N ILE A 237 20.11 -3.43 -26.72
CA ILE A 237 19.00 -4.12 -26.07
C ILE A 237 17.93 -4.39 -27.12
N ASN A 238 17.44 -5.63 -27.16
CA ASN A 238 16.29 -6.02 -27.97
C ASN A 238 15.33 -6.84 -27.11
N GLY A 239 14.22 -6.22 -26.71
CA GLY A 239 13.28 -6.80 -25.75
C GLY A 239 13.95 -7.15 -24.43
N SER A 240 13.86 -8.42 -24.04
CA SER A 240 14.44 -8.97 -22.81
C SER A 240 15.86 -9.52 -22.97
N GLN A 241 16.58 -9.13 -24.03
CA GLN A 241 17.91 -9.66 -24.34
C GLN A 241 18.87 -8.56 -24.77
N ILE A 242 20.16 -8.75 -24.50
CA ILE A 242 21.24 -7.97 -25.11
C ILE A 242 21.76 -8.76 -26.31
N VAL A 243 21.76 -8.11 -27.47
CA VAL A 243 22.17 -8.70 -28.74
C VAL A 243 23.46 -8.05 -29.24
N LYS A 244 24.21 -8.81 -30.05
CA LYS A 244 25.32 -8.27 -30.81
C LYS A 244 24.79 -7.22 -31.80
N GLY A 245 25.36 -6.01 -31.79
CA GLY A 245 24.89 -4.91 -32.65
C GLY A 245 24.82 -5.31 -34.13
N VAL A 246 23.65 -5.18 -34.75
CA VAL A 246 23.40 -5.59 -36.14
C VAL A 246 23.88 -4.50 -37.12
N ARG A 247 24.48 -4.92 -38.23
CA ARG A 247 24.81 -4.08 -39.39
C ARG A 247 23.52 -3.45 -39.93
N PHE A 248 23.45 -2.12 -39.97
CA PHE A 248 22.40 -1.42 -40.71
C PHE A 248 23.02 -0.73 -41.92
N GLN A 249 22.33 -0.85 -43.06
CA GLN A 249 22.65 -0.15 -44.30
C GLN A 249 21.83 1.14 -44.30
N LEU A 250 22.50 2.28 -44.12
CA LEU A 250 21.85 3.58 -44.19
C LEU A 250 21.78 3.98 -45.67
N CYS A 251 20.57 4.07 -46.22
CA CYS A 251 20.33 4.56 -47.58
C CYS A 251 19.99 6.05 -47.49
N LEU A 252 20.97 6.93 -47.72
CA LEU A 252 20.74 8.38 -47.71
C LEU A 252 20.25 8.83 -49.10
N TYR A 253 19.00 9.29 -49.17
CA TYR A 253 18.47 9.98 -50.35
C TYR A 253 18.87 11.46 -50.30
N LEU A 254 20.11 11.75 -50.72
CA LEU A 254 20.62 13.13 -50.90
C LEU A 254 20.30 13.73 -52.28
N GLY A 255 19.19 13.31 -52.90
CA GLY A 255 18.78 13.82 -54.22
C GLY A 255 19.68 13.41 -55.40
N MET A 256 20.66 12.53 -55.19
CA MET A 256 21.49 11.94 -56.23
C MET A 256 21.13 10.46 -56.43
N THR A 257 20.78 10.07 -57.65
CA THR A 257 20.57 8.68 -58.06
C THR A 257 21.86 8.15 -58.72
N PRO A 258 22.37 6.95 -58.33
CA PRO A 258 21.86 6.01 -57.34
C PRO A 258 22.31 6.31 -55.90
N PRO A 259 21.62 5.76 -54.87
CA PRO A 259 21.87 6.11 -53.47
C PRO A 259 23.23 5.66 -52.91
N ILE A 260 23.81 6.60 -52.16
CA ILE A 260 24.76 6.54 -51.04
C ILE A 260 24.63 5.38 -50.04
N ASN A 261 25.07 4.15 -50.30
CA ASN A 261 25.06 3.09 -49.28
C ASN A 261 26.19 3.27 -48.25
N TYR A 262 25.87 3.72 -47.04
CA TYR A 262 26.82 3.74 -45.92
C TYR A 262 26.59 2.54 -44.99
N ASN A 263 27.66 1.75 -44.76
CA ASN A 263 27.68 0.65 -43.80
C ASN A 263 28.22 1.16 -42.45
N ILE A 264 27.35 1.55 -41.52
CA ILE A 264 27.77 1.92 -40.16
C ILE A 264 27.61 0.71 -39.23
N VAL A 265 28.74 0.07 -38.92
CA VAL A 265 28.82 -1.06 -37.99
C VAL A 265 29.13 -0.53 -36.60
N ILE A 266 28.15 -0.57 -35.70
CA ILE A 266 28.42 -0.42 -34.26
C ILE A 266 28.60 -1.85 -33.74
N LEU A 267 29.85 -2.30 -33.69
CA LEU A 267 30.21 -3.58 -33.08
C LEU A 267 30.00 -3.46 -31.58
N SER A 268 29.30 -4.42 -30.97
CA SER A 268 29.21 -4.55 -29.51
C SER A 268 30.51 -5.14 -28.95
N GLU A 269 31.63 -4.48 -29.25
CA GLU A 269 32.95 -4.84 -28.76
C GLU A 269 33.15 -4.21 -27.40
N LEU A 270 33.39 -5.05 -26.40
CA LEU A 270 33.78 -4.65 -25.06
C LEU A 270 35.30 -4.68 -25.01
N THR A 271 35.90 -3.52 -24.78
CA THR A 271 37.33 -3.37 -24.49
C THR A 271 37.48 -3.11 -22.99
N ILE A 272 38.14 -4.06 -22.31
CA ILE A 272 38.28 -4.11 -20.86
C ILE A 272 39.76 -3.93 -20.50
N LYS A 273 40.09 -2.99 -19.63
CA LYS A 273 41.44 -2.76 -19.10
C LYS A 273 41.41 -2.84 -17.59
N LEU A 274 42.17 -3.77 -17.02
CA LEU A 274 42.15 -4.09 -15.59
C LEU A 274 43.58 -3.99 -15.04
N PRO A 275 43.90 -2.94 -14.26
CA PRO A 275 45.28 -2.64 -13.85
C PRO A 275 45.99 -3.77 -13.10
N ASN A 276 45.30 -4.48 -12.20
CA ASN A 276 45.86 -5.55 -11.38
C ASN A 276 45.74 -6.92 -12.07
N TYR A 277 44.73 -7.13 -12.93
CA TYR A 277 44.52 -8.40 -13.64
C TYR A 277 45.37 -8.55 -14.90
N ASN A 278 45.27 -7.61 -15.85
CA ASN A 278 45.93 -7.72 -17.16
C ASN A 278 46.98 -6.62 -17.39
N ARG A 279 47.45 -5.98 -16.31
CA ARG A 279 48.40 -4.84 -16.32
C ARG A 279 47.88 -3.66 -17.15
N GLY A 280 46.56 -3.51 -17.24
CA GLY A 280 45.90 -2.49 -18.04
C GLY A 280 45.91 -2.73 -19.56
N ASN A 281 46.39 -3.90 -20.03
CA ASN A 281 46.30 -4.24 -21.44
C ASN A 281 44.83 -4.45 -21.85
N PRO A 282 44.40 -3.99 -23.04
CA PRO A 282 43.01 -4.16 -23.46
C PRO A 282 42.70 -5.63 -23.75
N PHE A 283 41.76 -6.20 -23.01
CA PHE A 283 41.09 -7.45 -23.34
C PHE A 283 39.82 -7.14 -24.13
N LYS A 284 39.68 -7.73 -25.31
CA LYS A 284 38.55 -7.47 -26.21
C LYS A 284 37.66 -8.70 -26.31
N THR A 285 36.36 -8.51 -26.11
CA THR A 285 35.36 -9.56 -26.28
C THR A 285 34.05 -9.00 -26.82
N ASN A 286 33.21 -9.86 -27.38
CA ASN A 286 31.91 -9.52 -27.95
C ASN A 286 30.87 -10.55 -27.53
N LEU A 287 29.60 -10.16 -27.51
CA LEU A 287 28.51 -11.14 -27.37
C LEU A 287 28.42 -12.04 -28.61
N VAL A 288 28.08 -13.31 -28.38
CA VAL A 288 27.85 -14.31 -29.43
C VAL A 288 26.54 -13.98 -30.16
N ALA A 289 26.61 -13.82 -31.49
CA ALA A 289 25.46 -13.42 -32.28
C ALA A 289 24.31 -14.46 -32.26
N SER A 290 24.65 -15.75 -32.20
CA SER A 290 23.68 -16.85 -32.15
C SER A 290 23.08 -17.09 -30.76
N LYS A 291 23.65 -16.52 -29.70
CA LYS A 291 23.24 -16.72 -28.31
C LYS A 291 23.18 -15.37 -27.58
N PRO A 292 22.03 -14.67 -27.63
CA PRO A 292 21.84 -13.39 -26.96
C PRO A 292 22.01 -13.52 -25.44
N TYR A 293 22.49 -12.46 -24.79
CA TYR A 293 22.58 -12.43 -23.35
C TYR A 293 21.19 -12.17 -22.75
N PRO A 294 20.65 -13.04 -21.88
CA PRO A 294 19.32 -12.88 -21.31
C PRO A 294 19.29 -11.81 -20.20
N LEU A 295 18.29 -10.94 -20.25
CA LEU A 295 17.93 -10.04 -19.15
C LEU A 295 16.66 -10.56 -18.47
N ASP A 296 16.85 -11.47 -17.51
CA ASP A 296 15.75 -12.15 -16.81
C ASP A 296 14.77 -11.14 -16.17
N GLN A 297 15.28 -10.03 -15.65
CA GLN A 297 14.46 -8.95 -15.07
C GLN A 297 13.47 -8.35 -16.08
N ALA A 298 13.95 -8.03 -17.29
CA ALA A 298 13.08 -7.54 -18.36
C ALA A 298 12.08 -8.62 -18.82
N GLN A 299 12.50 -9.89 -18.84
CA GLN A 299 11.59 -10.99 -19.14
C GLN A 299 10.49 -11.14 -18.08
N HIS A 300 10.82 -11.07 -16.79
CA HIS A 300 9.84 -11.12 -15.71
C HIS A 300 8.87 -9.95 -15.79
N ALA A 301 9.37 -8.72 -16.00
CA ALA A 301 8.54 -7.54 -16.15
C ALA A 301 7.53 -7.72 -17.29
N LYS A 302 8.00 -8.19 -18.45
CA LYS A 302 7.12 -8.54 -19.59
C LYS A 302 6.07 -9.60 -19.21
N ASN A 303 6.48 -10.66 -18.52
CA ASN A 303 5.58 -11.74 -18.12
C ASN A 303 4.50 -11.25 -17.14
N TYR A 304 4.88 -10.42 -16.15
CA TYR A 304 3.92 -9.84 -15.21
C TYR A 304 2.95 -8.89 -15.89
N THR A 305 3.42 -8.06 -16.82
CA THR A 305 2.54 -7.22 -17.65
C THR A 305 1.56 -8.04 -18.48
N LEU A 306 2.02 -9.15 -19.07
CA LEU A 306 1.13 -10.06 -19.81
C LEU A 306 0.07 -10.71 -18.89
N LEU A 307 0.44 -11.07 -17.66
CA LEU A 307 -0.52 -11.57 -16.67
C LEU A 307 -1.53 -10.51 -16.26
N ALA A 308 -1.11 -9.24 -16.15
CA ALA A 308 -2.00 -8.11 -15.90
C ALA A 308 -3.02 -7.93 -17.04
N LEU A 309 -2.56 -7.97 -18.29
CA LEU A 309 -3.42 -7.88 -19.48
C LEU A 309 -4.41 -9.06 -19.55
N LYS A 310 -3.91 -10.29 -19.34
CA LYS A 310 -4.76 -11.49 -19.34
C LYS A 310 -5.81 -11.47 -18.24
N ALA A 311 -5.48 -10.93 -17.07
CA ALA A 311 -6.46 -10.75 -16.01
C ALA A 311 -7.61 -9.82 -16.42
N LEU A 312 -7.35 -8.84 -17.31
CA LEU A 312 -8.38 -7.94 -17.83
C LEU A 312 -9.28 -8.58 -18.89
N GLU A 313 -8.80 -9.58 -19.64
CA GLU A 313 -9.62 -10.30 -20.62
C GLU A 313 -10.80 -11.04 -19.98
N SER A 314 -10.67 -11.48 -18.73
CA SER A 314 -11.74 -12.13 -17.98
C SER A 314 -12.81 -11.18 -17.44
N TYR A 315 -12.59 -9.86 -17.50
CA TYR A 315 -13.57 -8.88 -17.05
C TYR A 315 -14.46 -8.48 -18.23
N THR A 316 -15.66 -9.07 -18.28
CA THR A 316 -16.70 -8.73 -19.26
C THR A 316 -17.87 -8.04 -18.58
N GLN A 317 -18.44 -7.02 -19.24
CA GLN A 317 -19.56 -6.25 -18.69
C GLN A 317 -20.84 -7.09 -18.51
N PRO A 318 -21.71 -6.74 -17.54
CA PRO A 318 -21.60 -5.62 -16.60
C PRO A 318 -20.67 -5.90 -15.41
N TYR A 319 -19.93 -4.89 -14.97
CA TYR A 319 -19.03 -5.01 -13.82
C TYR A 319 -19.78 -4.83 -12.51
N SER A 320 -19.64 -5.78 -11.56
CA SER A 320 -19.99 -5.49 -10.18
C SER A 320 -18.90 -4.67 -9.50
N LYS A 321 -19.23 -3.99 -8.39
CA LYS A 321 -18.23 -3.32 -7.53
C LYS A 321 -17.13 -4.29 -7.10
N GLN A 322 -17.50 -5.52 -6.75
CA GLN A 322 -16.55 -6.54 -6.31
C GLN A 322 -15.60 -6.95 -7.44
N ASP A 323 -16.12 -7.14 -8.65
CA ASP A 323 -15.30 -7.45 -9.83
C ASP A 323 -14.33 -6.30 -10.13
N ALA A 324 -14.81 -5.05 -10.04
CA ALA A 324 -13.97 -3.87 -10.26
C ALA A 324 -12.84 -3.73 -9.21
N VAL A 325 -13.14 -4.03 -7.94
CA VAL A 325 -12.14 -4.08 -6.86
C VAL A 325 -11.11 -5.17 -7.15
N GLU A 326 -11.57 -6.39 -7.46
CA GLU A 326 -10.69 -7.53 -7.73
C GLU A 326 -9.81 -7.29 -8.96
N ALA A 327 -10.36 -6.73 -10.04
CA ALA A 327 -9.62 -6.36 -11.24
C ALA A 327 -8.48 -5.40 -10.91
N THR A 328 -8.81 -4.36 -10.14
CA THR A 328 -7.86 -3.31 -9.75
C THR A 328 -6.77 -3.85 -8.84
N ASP A 329 -7.12 -4.72 -7.89
CA ASP A 329 -6.16 -5.33 -6.97
C ASP A 329 -5.21 -6.31 -7.71
N ILE A 330 -5.73 -7.09 -8.66
CA ILE A 330 -4.92 -7.97 -9.51
C ILE A 330 -3.96 -7.15 -10.40
N LEU A 331 -4.45 -6.07 -11.01
CA LEU A 331 -3.62 -5.15 -11.80
C LEU A 331 -2.50 -4.55 -10.96
N LEU A 332 -2.82 -3.98 -9.80
CA LEU A 332 -1.83 -3.41 -8.88
C LEU A 332 -0.77 -4.43 -8.49
N LYS A 333 -1.17 -5.67 -8.19
CA LYS A 333 -0.25 -6.74 -7.84
C LYS A 333 0.77 -7.01 -8.95
N TYR A 334 0.32 -7.24 -10.18
CA TYR A 334 1.22 -7.56 -11.29
C TYR A 334 2.07 -6.37 -11.74
N VAL A 335 1.50 -5.16 -11.77
CA VAL A 335 2.24 -3.93 -12.11
C VAL A 335 3.35 -3.66 -11.09
N ASN A 336 3.08 -3.83 -9.79
CA ASN A 336 4.09 -3.69 -8.75
C ASN A 336 5.20 -4.76 -8.85
N TRP A 337 4.84 -6.00 -9.19
CA TRP A 337 5.84 -7.05 -9.45
C TRP A 337 6.68 -6.77 -10.69
N ALA A 338 6.09 -6.25 -11.77
CA ALA A 338 6.81 -5.83 -12.97
C ALA A 338 7.79 -4.70 -12.67
N ARG A 339 7.34 -3.68 -11.91
CA ARG A 339 8.18 -2.55 -11.49
C ARG A 339 9.32 -3.03 -10.60
N SER A 340 9.02 -3.83 -9.57
CA SER A 340 10.02 -4.39 -8.66
C SER A 340 11.09 -5.22 -9.39
N ALA A 341 10.70 -6.01 -10.41
CA ALA A 341 11.64 -6.77 -11.22
C ALA A 341 12.67 -5.90 -11.96
N LEU A 342 12.28 -4.69 -12.37
CA LEU A 342 13.17 -3.73 -13.04
C LEU A 342 13.95 -2.88 -12.04
N THR A 343 13.35 -2.51 -10.91
CA THR A 343 14.02 -1.65 -9.91
C THR A 343 15.09 -2.39 -9.11
N HIS A 344 14.86 -3.66 -8.75
CA HIS A 344 15.77 -4.41 -7.87
C HIS A 344 16.27 -5.68 -8.54
N ALA A 345 17.59 -5.81 -8.67
CA ALA A 345 18.22 -7.06 -9.07
C ALA A 345 18.33 -8.01 -7.87
N SER A 346 17.86 -9.25 -8.03
CA SER A 346 17.94 -10.25 -6.95
C SER A 346 19.40 -10.67 -6.74
N VAL A 347 19.88 -10.56 -5.49
CA VAL A 347 21.26 -10.89 -5.10
C VAL A 347 21.63 -12.34 -5.46
N GLU A 348 20.69 -13.29 -5.35
CA GLU A 348 20.91 -14.69 -5.69
C GLU A 348 21.13 -14.92 -7.20
N LYS A 349 20.66 -13.99 -8.02
CA LYS A 349 20.80 -14.01 -9.49
C LYS A 349 21.99 -13.21 -9.98
N LEU A 350 22.88 -12.78 -9.09
CA LEU A 350 24.09 -12.03 -9.41
C LEU A 350 25.32 -12.73 -8.87
N PHE A 351 26.48 -12.35 -9.39
CA PHE A 351 27.76 -12.76 -8.79
C PHE A 351 27.81 -12.33 -7.30
N PRO A 352 28.30 -13.18 -6.37
CA PRO A 352 28.99 -14.46 -6.58
C PRO A 352 28.09 -15.71 -6.63
N TYR A 353 26.77 -15.56 -6.48
CA TYR A 353 25.84 -16.69 -6.40
C TYR A 353 25.49 -17.26 -7.77
N LYS A 354 25.42 -16.42 -8.80
CA LYS A 354 25.23 -16.82 -10.19
C LYS A 354 26.55 -17.09 -10.88
N VAL A 355 26.63 -18.24 -11.56
CA VAL A 355 27.77 -18.59 -12.41
C VAL A 355 27.68 -17.84 -13.74
N CYS A 356 28.75 -17.15 -14.10
CA CYS A 356 28.89 -16.47 -15.39
C CYS A 356 29.01 -17.52 -16.52
N ASP A 357 28.16 -17.39 -17.54
CA ASP A 357 28.20 -18.22 -18.75
C ASP A 357 29.19 -17.62 -19.76
N SER A 358 30.42 -18.13 -19.75
CA SER A 358 31.50 -17.68 -20.65
C SER A 358 31.18 -17.91 -22.13
N SER A 359 30.28 -18.85 -22.46
CA SER A 359 29.88 -19.17 -23.84
C SER A 359 29.00 -18.10 -24.49
N LEU A 360 28.54 -17.10 -23.72
CA LEU A 360 27.84 -15.93 -24.25
C LEU A 360 28.79 -14.94 -24.94
N PHE A 361 30.10 -15.14 -24.84
CA PHE A 361 31.13 -14.22 -25.31
C PHE A 361 32.08 -14.85 -26.34
N THR A 362 32.62 -14.02 -27.24
CA THR A 362 33.58 -14.39 -28.28
C THR A 362 34.71 -13.35 -28.37
N PRO A 363 35.98 -13.73 -28.09
CA PRO A 363 36.39 -15.04 -27.55
C PRO A 363 35.74 -15.34 -26.19
N GLU A 364 35.62 -16.63 -25.85
CA GLU A 364 35.08 -17.06 -24.55
C GLU A 364 35.84 -16.40 -23.41
N LEU A 365 35.12 -16.04 -22.34
CA LEU A 365 35.74 -15.40 -21.19
C LEU A 365 36.66 -16.37 -20.44
N PRO A 366 37.83 -15.90 -19.95
CA PRO A 366 38.63 -16.63 -18.98
C PRO A 366 37.84 -17.01 -17.73
N ASP A 367 38.17 -18.14 -17.10
CA ASP A 367 37.47 -18.66 -15.92
C ASP A 367 37.53 -17.74 -14.69
N ASP A 368 38.52 -16.85 -14.66
CA ASP A 368 38.81 -15.84 -13.65
C ASP A 368 38.29 -14.44 -14.02
N LEU A 369 37.52 -14.30 -15.10
CA LEU A 369 36.88 -13.06 -15.48
C LEU A 369 35.36 -13.23 -15.56
N VAL A 370 34.64 -12.51 -14.71
CA VAL A 370 33.17 -12.48 -14.68
C VAL A 370 32.70 -11.20 -15.34
N VAL A 371 31.81 -11.32 -16.33
CA VAL A 371 31.09 -10.20 -16.94
C VAL A 371 29.60 -10.47 -16.78
N GLU A 372 28.89 -9.54 -16.16
CA GLU A 372 27.46 -9.66 -15.88
C GLU A 372 26.72 -8.37 -16.26
N PHE A 373 25.55 -8.55 -16.88
CA PHE A 373 24.60 -7.47 -17.12
C PHE A 373 23.33 -7.68 -16.31
N PHE A 374 22.85 -6.62 -15.67
CA PHE A 374 21.58 -6.60 -14.94
C PHE A 374 20.90 -5.23 -15.04
N ILE A 375 19.64 -5.16 -14.64
CA ILE A 375 18.85 -3.93 -14.65
C ILE A 375 18.78 -3.40 -13.21
N SER A 376 18.98 -2.10 -13.06
CA SER A 376 18.76 -1.39 -11.81
C SER A 376 17.99 -0.12 -12.15
N ASP A 377 16.70 -0.11 -11.87
CA ASP A 377 15.80 0.97 -12.24
C ASP A 377 15.83 1.24 -13.76
N ALA A 378 16.02 2.49 -14.21
CA ALA A 378 16.09 2.83 -15.62
C ALA A 378 17.47 2.55 -16.28
N PHE A 379 18.36 1.83 -15.61
CA PHE A 379 19.74 1.62 -16.03
C PHE A 379 20.03 0.15 -16.31
N VAL A 380 20.81 -0.09 -17.36
CA VAL A 380 21.50 -1.37 -17.55
C VAL A 380 22.90 -1.24 -16.98
N VAL A 381 23.21 -2.09 -16.01
CA VAL A 381 24.49 -2.14 -15.32
C VAL A 381 25.33 -3.26 -15.90
N CYS A 382 26.56 -2.95 -16.27
CA CYS A 382 27.62 -3.89 -16.61
C CYS A 382 28.58 -3.97 -15.44
N SER A 383 28.68 -5.15 -14.83
CA SER A 383 29.64 -5.46 -13.78
C SER A 383 30.70 -6.41 -14.31
N ILE A 384 31.97 -6.07 -14.12
CA ILE A 384 33.12 -6.87 -14.50
C ILE A 384 33.98 -7.10 -13.27
N SER A 385 34.17 -8.36 -12.90
CA SER A 385 35.00 -8.77 -11.76
C SER A 385 36.11 -9.69 -12.23
N ALA A 386 37.36 -9.28 -12.00
CA ALA A 386 38.52 -10.15 -12.17
C ALA A 386 38.83 -10.85 -10.86
N LEU A 387 39.02 -12.16 -10.92
CA LEU A 387 39.09 -13.05 -9.77
C LEU A 387 40.48 -13.64 -9.62
N GLN A 388 40.84 -13.93 -8.39
CA GLN A 388 41.97 -14.79 -8.06
C GLN A 388 41.47 -15.94 -7.19
N TYR A 389 41.66 -17.17 -7.67
CA TYR A 389 41.26 -18.37 -6.97
C TYR A 389 42.28 -18.78 -5.89
N HIS A 390 41.77 -19.22 -4.75
CA HIS A 390 42.56 -19.71 -3.62
C HIS A 390 42.04 -21.07 -3.14
N ALA A 391 42.97 -21.94 -2.73
CA ALA A 391 42.64 -23.25 -2.18
C ALA A 391 41.94 -23.16 -0.80
N SER A 392 42.24 -22.11 -0.04
CA SER A 392 41.66 -21.81 1.27
C SER A 392 41.39 -20.32 1.39
N MET A 393 40.51 -19.91 2.30
CA MET A 393 40.20 -18.50 2.53
C MET A 393 41.49 -17.71 2.84
N PRO A 394 41.87 -16.71 2.03
CA PRO A 394 43.10 -15.96 2.25
C PRO A 394 42.97 -15.05 3.49
N THR A 395 44.08 -14.91 4.22
CA THR A 395 44.14 -14.02 5.39
C THR A 395 44.04 -12.56 4.96
N THR A 396 43.51 -11.70 5.83
CA THR A 396 43.34 -10.26 5.57
C THR A 396 44.64 -9.58 5.13
N SER A 397 45.79 -10.01 5.69
CA SER A 397 47.12 -9.53 5.29
C SER A 397 47.55 -9.98 3.89
N ALA A 398 47.13 -11.18 3.45
CA ALA A 398 47.43 -11.68 2.11
C ALA A 398 46.61 -10.93 1.05
N VAL A 399 45.32 -10.68 1.34
CA VAL A 399 44.46 -9.84 0.49
C VAL A 399 45.02 -8.42 0.38
N ALA A 400 45.43 -7.81 1.50
CA ALA A 400 46.03 -6.47 1.49
C ALA A 400 47.32 -6.38 0.66
N LYS A 401 48.16 -7.44 0.66
CA LYS A 401 49.36 -7.51 -0.19
C LYS A 401 49.02 -7.67 -1.67
N LEU A 402 48.06 -8.53 -2.00
CA LEU A 402 47.58 -8.75 -3.37
C LEU A 402 47.03 -7.47 -4.00
N LEU A 403 46.34 -6.66 -3.21
CA LEU A 403 45.76 -5.41 -3.67
C LEU A 403 46.75 -4.23 -3.67
N GLY A 404 48.02 -4.44 -3.28
CA GLY A 404 49.07 -3.41 -3.30
C GLY A 404 49.08 -2.47 -2.09
N GLY A 405 48.76 -2.97 -0.90
CA GLY A 405 48.70 -2.21 0.36
C GLY A 405 47.29 -1.72 0.70
N PRO A 406 47.10 -0.98 1.82
CA PRO A 406 45.83 -0.32 2.12
C PRO A 406 45.61 0.80 1.11
N LYS A 407 45.13 0.46 -0.08
CA LYS A 407 44.63 1.45 -1.03
C LYS A 407 43.37 2.05 -0.41
N PRO A 408 43.21 3.39 -0.41
CA PRO A 408 41.91 3.98 -0.10
C PRO A 408 40.89 3.28 -0.99
N VAL A 409 39.74 2.93 -0.43
CA VAL A 409 38.60 2.38 -1.17
C VAL A 409 38.55 3.11 -2.51
N ASN A 410 38.94 2.45 -3.61
CA ASN A 410 38.89 3.07 -4.93
C ASN A 410 37.50 3.65 -5.02
N LYS A 411 37.43 4.98 -5.24
CA LYS A 411 36.17 5.75 -5.28
C LYS A 411 35.13 4.85 -5.92
N VAL A 412 34.18 4.37 -5.12
CA VAL A 412 32.93 3.85 -5.66
C VAL A 412 32.45 5.01 -6.52
N VAL A 413 32.50 4.83 -7.84
CA VAL A 413 31.98 5.83 -8.76
C VAL A 413 30.48 5.74 -8.53
N TYR A 414 29.98 6.60 -7.66
CA TYR A 414 28.56 6.70 -7.40
C TYR A 414 27.88 6.98 -8.75
N PRO A 415 26.94 6.13 -9.18
CA PRO A 415 26.15 6.46 -10.34
C PRO A 415 25.38 7.77 -10.08
N PHE A 416 25.12 8.53 -11.13
CA PHE A 416 24.59 9.90 -11.04
C PHE A 416 23.26 9.99 -10.25
N TRP A 417 22.48 8.90 -10.20
CA TRP A 417 21.20 8.80 -9.49
C TRP A 417 21.31 8.65 -7.96
N ALA A 418 22.51 8.40 -7.41
CA ALA A 418 22.74 8.35 -5.96
C ALA A 418 22.73 9.74 -5.29
N ARG A 419 22.24 10.78 -5.99
CA ARG A 419 22.09 12.16 -5.51
C ARG A 419 20.66 12.55 -5.14
N ASP A 420 19.66 11.68 -5.38
CA ASP A 420 18.27 11.96 -4.99
C ASP A 420 17.93 11.36 -3.60
N GLU A 421 17.35 12.21 -2.75
CA GLU A 421 17.63 12.23 -1.31
C GLU A 421 16.84 11.26 -0.41
N THR A 422 15.92 10.42 -0.91
CA THR A 422 14.95 9.81 0.04
C THR A 422 14.69 8.31 -0.03
N THR A 423 15.10 7.55 -1.05
CA THR A 423 14.83 6.07 -1.01
C THR A 423 15.91 5.17 -1.64
N SER A 424 16.89 5.66 -2.40
CA SER A 424 17.90 4.78 -3.05
C SER A 424 19.20 4.62 -2.27
N ILE A 425 19.47 5.51 -1.30
CA ILE A 425 20.74 5.52 -0.55
C ILE A 425 20.85 4.32 0.40
N VAL A 426 19.77 3.88 1.06
CA VAL A 426 19.83 2.79 2.04
C VAL A 426 19.98 1.42 1.37
N GLU A 427 19.26 1.18 0.27
CA GLU A 427 19.36 -0.07 -0.50
C GLU A 427 20.68 -0.15 -1.28
N PHE A 428 21.16 0.96 -1.86
CA PHE A 428 22.48 1.02 -2.48
C PHE A 428 23.59 0.95 -1.44
N LEU A 429 23.45 1.55 -0.25
CA LEU A 429 24.41 1.34 0.84
C LEU A 429 24.42 -0.13 1.23
N HIS A 430 23.28 -0.82 1.32
CA HIS A 430 23.25 -2.25 1.63
C HIS A 430 23.93 -3.11 0.55
N TYR A 431 23.64 -2.85 -0.73
CA TYR A 431 24.21 -3.59 -1.87
C TYR A 431 25.70 -3.28 -2.11
N SER A 432 26.10 -2.01 -1.99
CA SER A 432 27.49 -1.55 -2.10
C SER A 432 28.32 -1.91 -0.87
N LEU A 433 27.72 -1.93 0.33
CA LEU A 433 28.34 -2.51 1.52
C LEU A 433 28.51 -4.02 1.33
N GLN A 434 27.58 -4.73 0.68
CA GLN A 434 27.76 -6.14 0.33
C GLN A 434 28.90 -6.35 -0.67
N LEU A 435 28.97 -5.63 -1.79
CA LEU A 435 30.09 -5.76 -2.75
C LEU A 435 31.44 -5.36 -2.15
N SER A 436 31.48 -4.30 -1.35
CA SER A 436 32.72 -3.87 -0.67
C SER A 436 33.12 -4.76 0.52
N SER A 437 32.16 -5.47 1.15
CA SER A 437 32.42 -6.47 2.21
C SER A 437 32.69 -7.88 1.68
N SER A 438 32.39 -8.16 0.41
CA SER A 438 32.51 -9.48 -0.23
C SER A 438 33.79 -9.65 -1.07
N ARG A 439 34.87 -8.94 -0.73
CA ARG A 439 36.19 -9.18 -1.37
C ARG A 439 36.73 -10.60 -1.18
N ASN A 440 36.10 -11.37 -0.28
CA ASN A 440 36.30 -12.81 -0.11
C ASN A 440 34.95 -13.50 -0.26
N SER A 441 34.75 -14.26 -1.34
CA SER A 441 33.51 -15.00 -1.60
C SER A 441 33.82 -16.42 -2.07
N LYS A 442 32.85 -17.34 -1.99
CA LYS A 442 32.93 -18.63 -2.69
C LYS A 442 32.30 -18.47 -4.08
N TYR A 443 33.01 -18.90 -5.12
CA TYR A 443 32.52 -18.92 -6.49
C TYR A 443 32.96 -20.23 -7.16
N LYS A 444 32.03 -20.93 -7.82
CA LYS A 444 32.26 -22.30 -8.34
C LYS A 444 32.90 -23.23 -7.29
N ASP A 445 32.39 -23.16 -6.05
CA ASP A 445 32.89 -23.88 -4.85
C ASP A 445 34.35 -23.61 -4.42
N LYS A 446 34.99 -22.59 -5.00
CA LYS A 446 36.37 -22.18 -4.65
C LYS A 446 36.37 -20.82 -3.96
N TYR A 447 37.34 -20.59 -3.08
CA TYR A 447 37.52 -19.25 -2.50
C TYR A 447 38.10 -18.31 -3.56
N VAL A 448 37.48 -17.15 -3.72
CA VAL A 448 37.91 -16.13 -4.68
C VAL A 448 38.11 -14.78 -4.00
N VAL A 449 39.10 -14.04 -4.50
CA VAL A 449 39.34 -12.64 -4.19
C VAL A 449 39.15 -11.82 -5.45
N ILE A 450 38.40 -10.73 -5.36
CA ILE A 450 38.24 -9.78 -6.48
C ILE A 450 39.49 -8.90 -6.53
N VAL A 451 40.27 -9.00 -7.59
CA VAL A 451 41.52 -8.24 -7.78
C VAL A 451 41.30 -6.92 -8.51
N ASP A 452 40.31 -6.86 -9.40
CA ASP A 452 39.81 -5.64 -10.03
C ASP A 452 38.30 -5.75 -10.23
N GLU A 453 37.62 -4.62 -10.10
CA GLU A 453 36.17 -4.51 -10.30
C GLU A 453 35.86 -3.24 -11.11
N ILE A 454 34.99 -3.38 -12.10
CA ILE A 454 34.44 -2.27 -12.88
C ILE A 454 32.92 -2.40 -12.88
N VAL A 455 32.24 -1.34 -12.46
CA VAL A 455 30.78 -1.23 -12.57
C VAL A 455 30.47 0.02 -13.38
N ILE A 456 29.76 -0.14 -14.50
CA ILE A 456 29.27 0.96 -15.33
C ILE A 456 27.78 0.79 -15.54
N ASP A 457 27.03 1.86 -15.36
CA ASP A 457 25.61 1.93 -15.64
C ASP A 457 25.33 2.82 -16.86
N SER A 458 24.37 2.40 -17.67
CA SER A 458 23.92 3.16 -18.83
C SER A 458 22.41 3.31 -18.79
N LYS A 459 21.95 4.57 -18.79
CA LYS A 459 20.52 4.87 -18.77
C LYS A 459 19.88 4.41 -20.08
N SER A 460 18.82 3.62 -19.97
CA SER A 460 18.06 3.12 -21.12
C SER A 460 16.77 3.94 -21.27
N PRO A 461 16.58 4.70 -22.37
CA PRO A 461 15.33 5.44 -22.62
C PRO A 461 14.09 4.54 -22.55
N THR A 462 14.19 3.31 -23.06
CA THR A 462 13.06 2.38 -23.03
C THR A 462 12.76 1.83 -21.65
N LEU A 463 13.76 1.68 -20.78
CA LEU A 463 13.47 1.34 -19.37
C LEU A 463 12.81 2.52 -18.65
N VAL A 464 13.20 3.76 -18.97
CA VAL A 464 12.52 4.97 -18.48
C VAL A 464 11.04 4.95 -18.90
N ASP A 465 10.77 4.72 -20.19
CA ASP A 465 9.41 4.69 -20.72
C ASP A 465 8.57 3.56 -20.09
N MET A 466 9.15 2.35 -19.96
CA MET A 466 8.48 1.22 -19.31
C MET A 466 8.15 1.50 -17.84
N LEU A 467 9.10 2.04 -17.08
CA LEU A 467 8.88 2.37 -15.67
C LEU A 467 7.87 3.51 -15.49
N ALA A 468 7.89 4.51 -16.37
CA ALA A 468 6.91 5.58 -16.39
C ALA A 468 5.50 5.04 -16.68
N ALA A 469 5.36 4.14 -17.66
CA ALA A 469 4.09 3.50 -17.98
C ALA A 469 3.57 2.63 -16.82
N LEU A 470 4.43 1.81 -16.22
CA LEU A 470 4.07 1.02 -15.04
C LEU A 470 3.63 1.93 -13.88
N LYS A 471 4.29 3.07 -13.69
CA LYS A 471 3.93 4.04 -12.65
C LYS A 471 2.59 4.73 -12.92
N SER A 472 2.36 5.16 -14.16
CA SER A 472 1.09 5.73 -14.63
C SER A 472 -0.08 4.77 -14.36
N VAL A 473 0.08 3.49 -14.74
CA VAL A 473 -0.92 2.45 -14.50
C VAL A 473 -1.14 2.21 -13.00
N GLU A 474 -0.06 2.16 -12.20
CA GLU A 474 -0.17 2.03 -10.74
C GLU A 474 -1.01 3.18 -10.14
N ASP A 475 -0.74 4.42 -10.53
CA ASP A 475 -1.43 5.60 -10.03
C ASP A 475 -2.91 5.62 -10.46
N ALA A 476 -3.20 5.27 -11.72
CA ALA A 476 -4.58 5.13 -12.20
C ALA A 476 -5.35 4.07 -11.40
N CYS A 477 -4.74 2.90 -11.16
CA CYS A 477 -5.37 1.83 -10.37
C CYS A 477 -5.59 2.27 -8.91
N ARG A 478 -4.63 2.95 -8.28
CA ARG A 478 -4.79 3.46 -6.89
C ARG A 478 -5.89 4.50 -6.79
N GLN A 479 -5.94 5.43 -7.74
CA GLN A 479 -6.98 6.45 -7.79
C GLN A 479 -8.36 5.79 -7.93
N PHE A 480 -8.47 4.83 -8.84
CA PHE A 480 -9.72 4.10 -9.05
C PHE A 480 -10.12 3.26 -7.83
N ARG A 481 -9.18 2.56 -7.20
CA ARG A 481 -9.41 1.81 -5.96
C ARG A 481 -9.90 2.71 -4.82
N THR A 482 -9.36 3.92 -4.74
CA THR A 482 -9.77 4.94 -3.77
C THR A 482 -11.20 5.39 -4.03
N LYS A 483 -11.55 5.70 -5.29
CA LYS A 483 -12.93 6.03 -5.68
C LYS A 483 -13.90 4.90 -5.29
N LEU A 484 -13.57 3.65 -5.59
CA LEU A 484 -14.41 2.49 -5.24
C LEU A 484 -14.60 2.32 -3.72
N SER A 485 -13.61 2.70 -2.90
CA SER A 485 -13.71 2.60 -1.44
C SER A 485 -14.63 3.65 -0.79
N LEU A 486 -14.99 4.72 -1.53
CA LEU A 486 -15.91 5.75 -1.02
C LEU A 486 -17.36 5.28 -1.00
N PHE A 487 -17.69 4.30 -1.84
CA PHE A 487 -18.98 3.63 -1.83
C PHE A 487 -18.85 2.47 -0.84
N LEU A 488 -19.51 2.53 0.32
CA LEU A 488 -19.48 1.46 1.35
C LEU A 488 -20.35 0.28 0.94
#